data_AF-A0A085N1Y3-F1
#
_entry.id   AF-A0A085N1Y3-F1
#
_cell.length_a   1.000
_cell.length_b   1.000
_cell.length_c   1.000
_cell.angle_alpha   90.00
_cell.angle_beta   90.00
_cell.angle_gamma   90.00
#
_symmetry.space_group_name_H-M   'P 1'
#
loop_
_entity.id
_entity.type
_entity.pdbx_description
1 polymer ?
#
loop_
_entity_poly.entity_id
_entity_poly.type
_entity_poly.pdbx_seq_one_letter_code
_entity_poly.pdbx_strand_id
1 'polypeptide(L)'
;MAESKRKCRQYSSDYLKYGFITAPNNKQLPMCLLCNRVFSNESMKPSRLKEHLAKIHPDKAGKDFNYFKSLPEKFRKRPTLSNMFSTRTALEMDCLRASFNISLMIARSGKAHTIGEELLQPVVSEVLRTVLHMPAAETKAFH
;
A
#
# COMPACT_ATOMS: atom_id res chain seq x y z
N MET A 1 38.85 21.29 4.31
CA MET A 1 38.94 20.29 3.23
C MET A 1 37.83 20.58 2.24
N ALA A 2 38.15 20.92 0.99
CA ALA A 2 37.15 21.25 -0.02
C ALA A 2 36.46 19.97 -0.50
N GLU A 3 35.17 19.84 -0.17
CA GLU A 3 34.34 18.70 -0.57
C GLU A 3 34.22 18.69 -2.09
N SER A 4 34.84 17.72 -2.74
CA SER A 4 34.80 17.59 -4.19
C SER A 4 33.36 17.23 -4.59
N LYS A 5 32.59 18.21 -5.10
CA LYS A 5 31.23 17.97 -5.63
C LYS A 5 31.29 16.87 -6.70
N ARG A 6 30.90 15.66 -6.33
CA ARG A 6 30.79 14.53 -7.27
C ARG A 6 29.74 14.91 -8.32
N LYS A 7 30.12 14.85 -9.61
CA LYS A 7 29.18 15.10 -10.71
C LYS A 7 28.04 14.08 -10.65
N CYS A 8 26.86 14.53 -10.24
CA CYS A 8 25.63 13.73 -10.21
C CYS A 8 24.95 13.80 -11.57
N ARG A 9 24.68 12.64 -12.19
CA ARG A 9 23.90 12.55 -13.42
C ARG A 9 22.42 12.69 -13.09
N GLN A 10 21.74 13.58 -13.79
CA GLN A 10 20.29 13.71 -13.67
C GLN A 10 19.59 12.65 -14.55
N TYR A 11 18.43 12.21 -14.10
CA TYR A 11 17.60 11.29 -14.87
C TYR A 11 17.08 11.98 -16.14
N SER A 12 17.12 11.26 -17.26
CA SER A 12 16.44 11.63 -18.51
C SER A 12 15.29 10.66 -18.78
N SER A 13 14.16 11.19 -19.27
CA SER A 13 13.01 10.38 -19.71
C SER A 13 13.38 9.33 -20.75
N ASP A 14 14.44 9.57 -21.54
CA ASP A 14 14.97 8.61 -22.51
C ASP A 14 15.43 7.29 -21.87
N TYR A 15 15.80 7.29 -20.60
CA TYR A 15 16.26 6.08 -19.90
C TYR A 15 15.15 5.06 -19.69
N LEU A 16 13.89 5.48 -19.87
CA LEU A 16 12.76 4.57 -19.94
C LEU A 16 12.89 3.55 -21.06
N LYS A 17 13.60 3.87 -22.17
CA LYS A 17 13.89 2.92 -23.26
C LYS A 17 14.74 1.72 -22.82
N TYR A 18 15.42 1.84 -21.68
CA TYR A 18 16.20 0.78 -21.05
C TYR A 18 15.45 0.14 -19.87
N GLY A 19 14.20 0.53 -19.62
CA GLY A 19 13.39 0.05 -18.51
C GLY A 19 13.73 0.66 -17.15
N PHE A 20 14.33 1.85 -17.12
CA PHE A 20 14.70 2.53 -15.89
C PHE A 20 13.83 3.76 -15.60
N ILE A 21 13.54 3.99 -14.33
CA ILE A 21 12.87 5.18 -13.80
C ILE A 21 13.68 5.75 -12.62
N THR A 22 13.27 6.90 -12.10
CA THR A 22 13.77 7.39 -10.81
C THR A 22 13.26 6.52 -9.66
N ALA A 23 14.09 6.28 -8.64
CA ALA A 23 13.66 5.55 -7.46
C ALA A 23 12.59 6.38 -6.70
N PRO A 24 11.54 5.73 -6.15
CA PRO A 24 10.47 6.42 -5.42
C PRO A 24 10.98 7.28 -4.26
N ASN A 25 11.98 6.77 -3.53
CA ASN A 25 12.52 7.42 -2.34
C ASN A 25 13.65 8.42 -2.67
N ASN A 26 14.25 8.34 -3.86
CA ASN A 26 15.36 9.22 -4.24
C ASN A 26 15.42 9.42 -5.76
N LYS A 27 15.07 10.64 -6.19
CA LYS A 27 15.04 11.03 -7.61
C LYS A 27 16.41 11.01 -8.29
N GLN A 28 17.51 10.96 -7.53
CA GLN A 28 18.88 10.92 -8.06
C GLN A 28 19.36 9.49 -8.39
N LEU A 29 18.61 8.47 -7.99
CA LEU A 29 19.00 7.08 -8.18
C LEU A 29 18.12 6.43 -9.26
N PRO A 30 18.71 5.72 -10.23
CA PRO A 30 17.92 4.96 -11.19
C PRO A 30 17.45 3.63 -10.57
N MET A 31 16.22 3.24 -10.88
CA MET A 31 15.61 1.96 -10.51
C MET A 31 15.17 1.22 -11.78
N CYS A 32 15.47 -0.08 -11.85
CA CYS A 32 14.97 -0.93 -12.94
C CYS A 32 13.52 -1.34 -12.68
N LEU A 33 12.64 -1.18 -13.67
CA LEU A 33 11.22 -1.57 -13.59
C LEU A 33 10.98 -3.08 -13.66
N LEU A 34 11.95 -3.85 -14.17
CA LEU A 34 11.80 -5.29 -14.36
C LEU A 34 12.17 -6.08 -13.09
N CYS A 35 13.23 -5.66 -12.39
CA CYS A 35 13.71 -6.32 -11.16
C CYS A 35 13.60 -5.47 -9.88
N ASN A 36 13.10 -4.23 -9.97
CA ASN A 36 12.95 -3.29 -8.85
C ASN A 36 14.25 -2.95 -8.09
N ARG A 37 15.42 -3.24 -8.67
CA ARG A 37 16.70 -2.88 -8.06
C ARG A 37 16.99 -1.39 -8.24
N VAL A 38 17.40 -0.74 -7.16
CA VAL A 38 17.93 0.64 -7.16
C VAL A 38 19.44 0.58 -7.34
N PHE A 39 19.96 1.43 -8.20
CA PHE A 39 21.39 1.51 -8.47
C PHE A 39 21.97 2.85 -8.00
N SER A 40 23.28 2.92 -7.91
CA SER A 40 24.00 4.17 -7.67
C SER A 40 23.83 5.14 -8.85
N ASN A 41 24.01 6.44 -8.58
CA ASN A 41 23.96 7.46 -9.62
C ASN A 41 24.98 7.22 -10.76
N GLU A 42 26.14 6.65 -10.44
CA GLU A 42 27.17 6.29 -11.43
C GLU A 42 26.69 5.24 -12.44
N SER A 43 25.68 4.45 -12.07
CA SER A 43 25.09 3.42 -12.93
C SER A 43 24.08 3.99 -13.92
N MET A 44 23.70 5.28 -13.78
CA MET A 44 22.78 5.98 -14.68
C MET A 44 23.38 6.23 -16.09
N LYS A 45 24.62 5.79 -16.35
CA LYS A 45 25.23 5.83 -17.68
C LYS A 45 24.45 4.92 -18.65
N PRO A 46 24.04 5.39 -19.84
CA PRO A 46 23.28 4.58 -20.80
C PRO A 46 23.92 3.23 -21.14
N SER A 47 25.25 3.17 -21.24
CA SER A 47 25.97 1.91 -21.47
C SER A 47 25.75 0.89 -20.37
N ARG A 48 25.79 1.31 -19.09
CA ARG A 48 25.54 0.44 -17.93
C ARG A 48 24.07 0.00 -17.83
N LEU A 49 23.13 0.89 -18.15
CA LEU A 49 21.70 0.54 -18.18
C LEU A 49 21.40 -0.49 -19.27
N LYS A 50 21.94 -0.31 -20.48
CA LYS A 50 21.84 -1.29 -21.57
C LYS A 50 22.47 -2.63 -21.19
N GLU A 51 23.67 -2.60 -20.60
CA GLU A 51 24.38 -3.80 -20.17
C GLU A 51 23.58 -4.57 -19.10
N HIS A 52 23.01 -3.87 -18.11
CA HIS A 52 22.12 -4.48 -17.13
C HIS A 52 20.93 -5.16 -17.80
N LEU A 53 20.26 -4.47 -18.73
CA LEU A 53 19.11 -5.02 -19.45
C LEU A 53 19.51 -6.28 -20.23
N ALA A 54 20.62 -6.26 -20.95
CA ALA A 54 21.10 -7.40 -21.73
C ALA A 54 21.52 -8.60 -20.85
N LYS A 55 22.18 -8.36 -19.72
CA LYS A 55 22.71 -9.42 -18.84
C LYS A 55 21.65 -10.02 -17.91
N ILE A 56 20.79 -9.19 -17.33
CA ILE A 56 19.83 -9.61 -16.30
C ILE A 56 18.45 -9.91 -16.89
N HIS A 57 18.11 -9.28 -18.02
CA HIS A 57 16.81 -9.40 -18.68
C HIS A 57 16.96 -9.66 -20.19
N PRO A 58 17.69 -10.73 -20.60
CA PRO A 58 17.97 -11.00 -22.01
C PRO A 58 16.70 -11.17 -22.85
N ASP A 59 15.65 -11.73 -22.26
CA ASP A 59 14.32 -11.94 -22.85
C ASP A 59 13.56 -10.62 -23.12
N LYS A 60 13.92 -9.54 -22.42
CA LYS A 60 13.31 -8.21 -22.56
C LYS A 60 14.21 -7.20 -23.25
N ALA A 61 15.47 -7.55 -23.56
CA ALA A 61 16.44 -6.63 -24.14
C ALA A 61 16.06 -6.13 -25.55
N GLY A 62 15.30 -6.92 -26.32
CA GLY A 62 14.81 -6.56 -27.65
C GLY A 62 13.43 -5.89 -27.68
N LYS A 63 12.84 -5.55 -26.53
CA LYS A 63 11.52 -4.92 -26.48
C LYS A 63 11.60 -3.44 -26.85
N ASP A 64 10.51 -2.93 -27.42
CA ASP A 64 10.41 -1.55 -27.89
C ASP A 64 10.12 -0.56 -26.74
N PHE A 65 10.18 0.74 -27.05
CA PHE A 65 9.89 1.78 -26.08
C PHE A 65 8.46 1.69 -25.53
N ASN A 66 7.47 1.27 -26.34
CA ASN A 66 6.08 1.18 -25.91
C ASN A 66 5.88 0.13 -24.82
N TYR A 67 6.58 -1.00 -24.93
CA TYR A 67 6.61 -2.00 -23.86
C TYR A 67 7.01 -1.36 -22.53
N PHE A 68 8.15 -0.67 -22.48
CA PHE A 68 8.64 -0.03 -21.27
C PHE A 68 7.76 1.15 -20.82
N LYS A 69 7.11 1.88 -21.74
CA LYS A 69 6.17 2.96 -21.43
C LYS A 69 4.94 2.47 -20.66
N SER A 70 4.51 1.22 -20.88
CA SER A 70 3.36 0.63 -20.18
C SER A 70 3.66 0.14 -18.75
N LEU A 71 4.95 -0.02 -18.39
CA LEU A 71 5.37 -0.62 -17.12
C LEU A 71 5.24 0.32 -15.90
N PRO A 72 5.57 1.63 -15.96
CA PRO A 72 5.46 2.53 -14.82
C PRO A 72 4.05 2.57 -14.20
N GLU A 73 3.01 2.58 -15.04
CA GLU A 73 1.62 2.59 -14.58
C GLU A 73 1.25 1.29 -13.86
N LYS A 74 1.70 0.15 -14.38
CA LYS A 74 1.53 -1.16 -13.72
C LYS A 74 2.28 -1.21 -12.39
N PHE A 75 3.48 -0.64 -12.35
CA PHE A 75 4.29 -0.56 -11.13
C PHE A 75 3.59 0.28 -10.05
N ARG A 76 3.02 1.43 -10.40
CA ARG A 76 2.29 2.31 -9.46
C ARG A 76 1.00 1.69 -8.93
N LYS A 77 0.27 0.96 -9.78
CA LYS A 77 -1.00 0.31 -9.42
C LYS A 77 -0.81 -1.02 -8.69
N ARG A 78 0.42 -1.53 -8.60
CA ARG A 78 0.68 -2.80 -7.91
C ARG A 78 0.31 -2.68 -6.42
N PRO A 79 -0.36 -3.68 -5.84
CA PRO A 79 -0.56 -3.74 -4.40
C PRO A 79 0.78 -3.73 -3.67
N THR A 80 0.98 -2.75 -2.79
CA THR A 80 2.10 -2.71 -1.85
C THR A 80 1.62 -3.20 -0.50
N LEU A 81 2.53 -3.67 0.37
CA LEU A 81 2.17 -4.03 1.75
C LEU A 81 1.43 -2.88 2.43
N SER A 82 1.92 -1.64 2.27
CA SER A 82 1.24 -0.46 2.82
C SER A 82 -0.18 -0.30 2.27
N ASN A 83 -0.38 -0.42 0.95
CA ASN A 83 -1.72 -0.30 0.37
C ASN A 83 -2.65 -1.41 0.85
N MET A 84 -2.15 -2.64 1.01
CA MET A 84 -2.94 -3.76 1.54
C MET A 84 -3.44 -3.52 2.97
N PHE A 85 -2.64 -2.86 3.82
CA PHE A 85 -3.06 -2.52 5.19
C PHE A 85 -3.87 -1.22 5.27
N SER A 86 -3.68 -0.30 4.32
CA SER A 86 -4.39 0.98 4.28
C SER A 86 -5.78 0.90 3.64
N THR A 87 -6.04 -0.11 2.80
CA THR A 87 -7.39 -0.37 2.26
C THR A 87 -8.24 -1.08 3.29
N ARG A 88 -8.65 -0.36 4.34
CA ARG A 88 -9.75 -0.81 5.18
C ARG A 88 -11.05 -0.31 4.57
N THR A 89 -11.99 -1.20 4.33
CA THR A 89 -13.35 -0.84 3.95
C THR A 89 -14.01 -0.06 5.09
N ALA A 90 -14.99 0.79 4.76
CA ALA A 90 -15.81 1.46 5.78
C ALA A 90 -16.42 0.41 6.75
N LEU A 91 -16.90 -0.71 6.19
CA LEU A 91 -17.41 -1.84 6.95
C LEU A 91 -16.39 -2.42 7.94
N GLU A 92 -15.13 -2.63 7.55
CA GLU A 92 -14.10 -3.14 8.47
C GLU A 92 -13.81 -2.16 9.61
N MET A 93 -13.84 -0.85 9.34
CA MET A 93 -13.67 0.17 10.37
C MET A 93 -14.85 0.19 11.36
N ASP A 94 -16.06 0.04 10.85
CA ASP A 94 -17.27 -0.03 11.69
C ASP A 94 -17.33 -1.32 12.51
N CYS A 95 -16.98 -2.47 11.93
CA CYS A 95 -16.84 -3.74 12.65
C CYS A 95 -15.77 -3.66 13.74
N LEU A 96 -14.63 -3.02 13.46
CA LEU A 96 -13.58 -2.80 14.46
C LEU A 96 -14.08 -1.90 15.60
N ARG A 97 -14.81 -0.81 15.27
CA ARG A 97 -15.41 0.06 16.27
C ARG A 97 -16.45 -0.69 17.12
N ALA A 98 -17.33 -1.46 16.51
CA ALA A 98 -18.35 -2.24 17.19
C ALA A 98 -17.72 -3.29 18.13
N SER A 99 -16.75 -4.06 17.65
CA SER A 99 -16.03 -5.05 18.47
C SER A 99 -15.29 -4.45 19.65
N PHE A 100 -14.65 -3.28 19.48
CA PHE A 100 -14.04 -2.53 20.57
C PHE A 100 -15.08 -2.10 21.61
N ASN A 101 -16.20 -1.53 21.18
CA ASN A 101 -17.27 -1.10 22.08
C ASN A 101 -17.91 -2.29 22.83
N ILE A 102 -18.14 -3.41 22.15
CA ILE A 102 -18.62 -4.65 22.77
C ILE A 102 -17.65 -5.16 23.83
N SER A 103 -16.37 -5.22 23.51
CA SER A 103 -15.33 -5.63 24.45
C SER A 103 -15.28 -4.70 25.67
N LEU A 104 -15.45 -3.40 25.46
CA LEU A 104 -15.53 -2.41 26.54
C LEU A 104 -16.77 -2.59 27.42
N MET A 105 -17.93 -2.90 26.83
CA MET A 105 -19.16 -3.20 27.58
C MET A 105 -18.98 -4.45 28.46
N ILE A 106 -18.37 -5.50 27.91
CA ILE A 106 -18.06 -6.74 28.65
C ILE A 106 -17.08 -6.43 29.80
N ALA A 107 -15.98 -5.72 29.52
CA ALA A 107 -14.98 -5.38 30.51
C ALA A 107 -15.55 -4.52 31.65
N ARG A 108 -16.42 -3.55 31.32
CA ARG A 108 -17.09 -2.68 32.31
C ARG A 108 -18.12 -3.42 33.16
N SER A 109 -18.78 -4.44 32.60
CA SER A 109 -19.78 -5.23 33.34
C SER A 109 -19.14 -5.95 34.53
N GLY A 110 -17.86 -6.36 34.43
CA GLY A 110 -17.07 -6.86 35.56
C GLY A 110 -17.58 -8.14 36.24
N LYS A 111 -18.65 -8.76 35.73
CA LYS A 111 -19.31 -9.94 36.29
C LYS A 111 -18.97 -11.20 35.50
N ALA A 112 -18.84 -12.33 36.20
CA ALA A 112 -18.69 -13.65 35.61
C ALA A 112 -19.97 -14.05 34.83
N HIS A 113 -19.83 -14.31 33.52
CA HIS A 113 -20.60 -15.11 32.54
C HIS A 113 -22.12 -15.40 32.68
N THR A 114 -22.83 -14.84 33.66
CA THR A 114 -24.21 -15.23 33.99
C THR A 114 -25.25 -14.23 33.50
N ILE A 115 -24.83 -13.24 32.70
CA ILE A 115 -25.70 -12.19 32.17
C ILE A 115 -25.57 -12.19 30.65
N GLY A 116 -25.89 -13.32 30.03
CA GLY A 116 -26.02 -13.39 28.58
C GLY A 116 -27.12 -12.44 28.11
N GLU A 117 -28.25 -12.41 28.82
CA GLU A 117 -29.43 -11.64 28.41
C GLU A 117 -29.27 -10.11 28.55
N GLU A 118 -28.73 -9.57 29.67
CA GLU A 118 -28.56 -8.10 29.76
C GLU A 118 -27.43 -7.56 28.87
N LEU A 119 -26.47 -8.39 28.45
CA LEU A 119 -25.40 -7.99 27.52
C LEU A 119 -25.78 -8.21 26.06
N LEU A 120 -26.65 -9.19 25.75
CA LEU A 120 -27.06 -9.47 24.37
C LEU A 120 -27.78 -8.28 23.74
N GLN A 121 -28.72 -7.67 24.46
CA GLN A 121 -29.47 -6.51 23.97
C GLN A 121 -28.56 -5.30 23.61
N PRO A 122 -27.67 -4.79 24.49
CA PRO A 122 -26.80 -3.68 24.15
C PRO A 122 -25.76 -4.04 23.08
N VAL A 123 -25.29 -5.30 23.03
CA VAL A 123 -24.37 -5.77 21.98
C VAL A 123 -25.06 -5.76 20.61
N VAL A 124 -26.27 -6.30 20.49
CA VAL A 124 -27.03 -6.29 19.24
C VAL A 124 -27.32 -4.85 18.82
N SER A 125 -27.76 -3.99 19.75
CA SER A 125 -27.99 -2.57 19.48
C SER A 125 -26.72 -1.86 18.96
N GLU A 126 -25.56 -2.15 19.53
CA GLU A 126 -24.26 -1.60 19.09
C GLU A 126 -23.94 -1.98 17.63
N VAL A 127 -24.13 -3.26 17.28
CA VAL A 127 -23.87 -3.75 15.92
C VAL A 127 -24.83 -3.10 14.92
N LEU A 128 -26.13 -3.05 15.23
CA LEU A 128 -27.14 -2.44 14.35
C LEU A 128 -26.85 -0.96 14.09
N ARG A 129 -26.42 -0.23 15.13
CA ARG A 129 -26.11 1.21 15.03
C ARG A 129 -24.80 1.46 14.29
N THR A 130 -23.75 0.70 14.58
CA THR A 130 -22.40 1.00 14.09
C THR A 130 -22.11 0.35 12.75
N VAL A 131 -22.52 -0.90 12.53
CA VAL A 131 -22.20 -1.66 11.30
C VAL A 131 -23.29 -1.48 10.25
N LEU A 132 -24.57 -1.45 10.65
CA LEU A 132 -25.69 -1.32 9.71
C LEU A 132 -26.24 0.11 9.63
N HIS A 133 -25.69 1.04 10.41
CA HIS A 133 -26.12 2.45 10.48
C HIS A 133 -27.63 2.64 10.70
N MET A 134 -28.26 1.73 11.43
CA MET A 134 -29.69 1.81 11.72
C MET A 134 -29.96 2.79 12.88
N PRO A 135 -30.99 3.66 12.76
CA PRO A 135 -31.34 4.60 13.81
C PRO A 135 -31.96 3.91 15.03
N ALA A 136 -31.71 4.47 16.23
CA ALA A 136 -32.16 3.91 17.51
C ALA A 136 -33.70 3.83 17.67
N ALA A 137 -34.47 4.44 16.77
CA ALA A 137 -35.92 4.35 16.72
C ALA A 137 -36.40 2.97 16.22
N GLU A 138 -35.63 2.31 15.36
CA GLU A 138 -35.98 1.01 14.77
C GLU A 138 -35.52 -0.18 15.62
N THR A 139 -34.52 0.04 16.49
CA THR A 139 -34.07 -0.99 17.45
C THR A 139 -35.05 -1.24 18.59
N LYS A 140 -36.08 -0.39 18.75
CA LYS A 140 -37.16 -0.56 19.74
C LYS A 140 -38.21 -1.60 19.34
N ALA A 141 -38.18 -2.11 18.10
CA ALA A 141 -39.11 -3.11 17.61
C ALA A 141 -38.84 -4.54 18.15
N PHE A 142 -37.76 -4.73 18.91
CA PHE A 142 -37.41 -6.00 19.57
C PHE A 142 -37.79 -6.02 21.06
N HIS A 143 -38.65 -5.10 21.50
CA HIS A 143 -39.26 -5.07 22.83
C HIS A 143 -40.59 -5.82 22.87
#